data_AF-A0A661QN01-F1
#
_entry.id   AF-A0A661QN01-F1
#
_cell.length_a   1.000
_cell.length_b   1.000
_cell.length_c   1.000
_cell.angle_alpha   90.00
_cell.angle_beta   90.00
_cell.angle_gamma   90.00
#
_symmetry.space_group_name_H-M   'P 1'
#
loop_
_entity.id
_entity.type
_entity.pdbx_description
1 polymer ?
#
loop_
_entity_poly.entity_id
_entity_poly.type
_entity_poly.pdbx_seq_one_letter_code
_entity_poly.pdbx_strand_id
1 'polypeptide(L)'
;MILTAIYLNFGTRSEVISPLKGLSEFPTVIGRWKGHVSHFDEDVYKTLGVDDSYLCNYQSEDGKSIQLYIGFYQSQREGDLIHSPKNCMPGAGWDIINRSLIKVNMSPRGQRKVIRLLMRKGNERQIALYWFQSRGRVISSEYWQKIYLIW
;
A
#
# COMPACT_ATOMS: atom_id res chain seq x y z
N MET A 1 6.60 38.08 9.66
CA MET A 1 5.38 37.25 9.45
C MET A 1 5.11 36.93 7.98
N ILE A 2 5.19 37.92 7.05
CA ILE A 2 5.00 37.67 5.61
C ILE A 2 6.11 36.75 5.02
N LEU A 3 7.36 36.95 5.42
CA LEU A 3 8.49 36.10 4.99
C LEU A 3 8.34 34.64 5.43
N THR A 4 7.77 34.40 6.62
CA THR A 4 7.48 33.05 7.14
C THR A 4 6.36 32.38 6.34
N ALA A 5 5.33 33.14 5.94
CA ALA A 5 4.23 32.65 5.13
C ALA A 5 4.66 32.31 3.68
N ILE A 6 5.57 33.10 3.09
CA ILE A 6 6.13 32.82 1.76
C ILE A 6 7.00 31.56 1.80
N TYR A 7 7.83 31.39 2.83
CA TYR A 7 8.70 30.21 2.97
C TYR A 7 7.89 28.90 3.13
N LEU A 8 6.80 28.93 3.89
CA LEU A 8 5.88 27.79 4.02
C LEU A 8 5.16 27.44 2.70
N ASN A 9 4.86 28.43 1.86
CA ASN A 9 4.15 28.22 0.60
C ASN A 9 5.04 27.67 -0.53
N PHE A 10 6.36 27.89 -0.45
CA PHE A 10 7.32 27.30 -1.39
C PHE A 10 7.74 25.86 -1.02
N GLY A 11 7.63 25.46 0.26
CA GLY A 11 8.00 24.11 0.72
C GLY A 11 6.94 23.02 0.51
N THR A 12 5.71 23.38 0.14
CA THR A 12 4.55 22.47 0.09
C THR A 12 4.10 22.08 -1.33
N ARG A 13 4.91 22.36 -2.36
CA ARG A 13 4.62 21.84 -3.71
C ARG A 13 4.86 20.33 -3.73
N SER A 14 3.81 19.55 -3.41
CA SER A 14 3.78 18.13 -3.73
C SER A 14 3.92 17.99 -5.24
N GLU A 15 5.06 17.47 -5.65
CA GLU A 15 5.35 17.09 -7.02
C GLU A 15 4.36 16.01 -7.44
N VAL A 16 3.72 16.20 -8.59
CA VAL A 16 2.82 15.23 -9.21
C VAL A 16 3.72 14.24 -9.91
N ILE A 17 3.83 13.01 -9.39
CA ILE A 17 4.72 11.99 -9.94
C ILE A 17 3.87 10.88 -10.52
N SER A 18 3.86 10.77 -11.85
CA SER A 18 3.24 9.62 -12.52
C SER A 18 4.23 8.43 -12.54
N PRO A 19 3.75 7.19 -12.50
CA PRO A 19 4.61 6.04 -12.61
C PRO A 19 5.20 5.96 -14.03
N LEU A 20 6.41 5.44 -14.17
CA LEU A 20 7.08 5.30 -15.48
C LEU A 20 6.30 4.41 -16.45
N LYS A 21 5.50 3.49 -15.91
CA LYS A 21 4.58 2.58 -16.59
C LYS A 21 3.32 2.45 -15.75
N GLY A 22 2.17 2.26 -16.39
CA GLY A 22 0.92 2.01 -15.68
C GLY A 22 0.98 0.71 -14.87
N LEU A 23 0.25 0.64 -13.76
CA LEU A 23 0.19 -0.58 -12.94
C LEU A 23 -0.49 -1.75 -13.67
N SER A 24 -1.26 -1.49 -14.73
CA SER A 24 -1.78 -2.52 -15.63
C SER A 24 -0.69 -3.34 -16.33
N GLU A 25 0.53 -2.80 -16.47
CA GLU A 25 1.69 -3.53 -17.00
C GLU A 25 2.42 -4.37 -15.94
N PHE A 26 1.95 -4.38 -14.68
CA PHE A 26 2.63 -5.12 -13.62
C PHE A 26 2.65 -6.63 -13.90
N PRO A 27 3.78 -7.34 -13.68
CA PRO A 27 3.94 -8.72 -14.13
C PRO A 27 2.89 -9.67 -13.54
N THR A 28 2.18 -10.39 -14.40
CA THR A 28 1.32 -11.52 -14.01
C THR A 28 2.11 -12.79 -13.72
N VAL A 29 3.42 -12.80 -13.94
CA VAL A 29 4.29 -13.92 -13.59
C VAL A 29 5.47 -13.42 -12.77
N ILE A 30 5.66 -13.98 -11.57
CA ILE A 30 6.75 -13.63 -10.65
C ILE A 30 7.41 -14.92 -10.17
N GLY A 31 8.58 -15.25 -10.70
CA GLY A 31 9.24 -16.53 -10.41
C GLY A 31 8.32 -17.70 -10.79
N ARG A 32 7.91 -18.50 -9.80
CA ARG A 32 7.00 -19.66 -9.97
C ARG A 32 5.51 -19.32 -9.75
N TRP A 33 5.19 -18.06 -9.53
CA TRP A 33 3.82 -17.61 -9.26
C TRP A 33 3.16 -17.13 -10.54
N LYS A 34 1.95 -17.62 -10.83
CA LYS A 34 1.10 -17.21 -11.95
C LYS A 34 -0.11 -16.44 -11.42
N GLY A 35 -0.31 -15.25 -11.95
CA GLY A 35 -1.30 -14.28 -11.49
C GLY A 35 -2.53 -14.24 -12.38
N HIS A 36 -3.69 -14.12 -11.73
CA HIS A 36 -4.94 -13.75 -12.36
C HIS A 36 -5.34 -12.36 -11.87
N VAL A 37 -5.32 -11.38 -12.78
CA VAL A 37 -5.70 -10.00 -12.49
C VAL A 37 -7.19 -9.97 -12.14
N SER A 38 -7.52 -9.29 -11.06
CA SER A 38 -8.89 -9.08 -10.61
C SER A 38 -9.11 -7.60 -10.31
N HIS A 39 -10.33 -7.22 -9.98
CA HIS A 39 -10.68 -5.85 -9.62
C HIS A 39 -11.59 -5.88 -8.40
N PHE A 40 -11.50 -4.85 -7.56
CA PHE A 40 -12.53 -4.61 -6.55
C PHE A 40 -13.79 -4.03 -7.21
N ASP A 41 -14.88 -4.05 -6.45
CA ASP A 41 -16.09 -3.33 -6.79
C ASP A 41 -15.85 -1.81 -6.81
N GLU A 42 -16.67 -1.09 -7.58
CA GLU A 42 -16.45 0.34 -7.86
C GLU A 42 -16.57 1.22 -6.60
N ASP A 43 -17.41 0.83 -5.64
CA ASP A 43 -17.57 1.49 -4.34
C ASP A 43 -16.32 1.38 -3.47
N VAL A 44 -15.61 0.25 -3.55
CA VAL A 44 -14.30 0.06 -2.90
C VAL A 44 -13.29 1.03 -3.50
N TYR A 45 -13.22 1.14 -4.83
CA TYR A 45 -12.31 2.09 -5.47
C TYR A 45 -12.66 3.56 -5.16
N LYS A 46 -13.94 3.91 -5.11
CA LYS A 46 -14.40 5.24 -4.66
C LYS A 46 -13.97 5.55 -3.23
N THR A 47 -14.01 4.54 -2.35
CA THR A 47 -13.56 4.68 -0.96
C THR A 47 -12.04 4.79 -0.86
N LEU A 48 -11.30 4.06 -1.69
CA LEU A 48 -9.83 4.06 -1.68
C LEU A 48 -9.24 5.34 -2.30
N GLY A 49 -9.89 5.92 -3.30
CA GLY A 49 -9.46 7.17 -3.94
C GLY A 49 -8.10 7.07 -4.65
N VAL A 50 -7.77 5.89 -5.19
CA VAL A 50 -6.50 5.64 -5.89
C VAL A 50 -6.51 6.19 -7.32
N ASP A 51 -5.39 6.75 -7.77
CA ASP A 51 -5.20 7.21 -9.15
C ASP A 51 -4.93 6.05 -10.12
N ASP A 52 -4.25 5.01 -9.63
CA ASP A 52 -3.99 3.77 -10.36
C ASP A 52 -3.95 2.60 -9.37
N SER A 53 -4.26 1.39 -9.81
CA SER A 53 -4.21 0.23 -8.94
C SER A 53 -3.91 -1.08 -9.65
N TYR A 54 -3.42 -2.04 -8.88
CA TYR A 54 -3.22 -3.41 -9.32
C TYR A 54 -3.76 -4.35 -8.27
N LEU A 55 -4.65 -5.26 -8.68
CA LEU A 55 -5.11 -6.36 -7.84
C LEU A 55 -4.92 -7.67 -8.60
N CYS A 56 -4.23 -8.62 -8.00
CA CYS A 56 -3.92 -9.88 -8.65
C CYS A 56 -3.83 -11.02 -7.64
N ASN A 57 -4.45 -12.14 -7.98
CA ASN A 57 -4.36 -13.38 -7.21
C ASN A 57 -3.30 -14.27 -7.86
N TYR A 58 -2.17 -14.44 -7.17
CA TYR A 58 -1.09 -15.31 -7.58
C TYR A 58 -1.25 -16.70 -6.98
N GLN A 59 -1.04 -17.72 -7.82
CA GLN A 59 -0.96 -19.12 -7.41
C GLN A 59 0.41 -19.69 -7.76
N SER A 60 0.97 -20.46 -6.84
CA SER A 60 2.18 -21.24 -7.08
C SER A 60 1.81 -22.65 -7.54
N GLU A 61 2.79 -23.34 -8.14
CA GLU A 61 2.62 -24.73 -8.60
C GLU A 61 2.29 -25.72 -7.46
N ASP A 62 2.68 -25.41 -6.22
CA ASP A 62 2.37 -26.20 -5.03
C ASP A 62 1.01 -25.83 -4.38
N GLY A 63 0.18 -25.05 -5.08
CA GLY A 63 -1.21 -24.76 -4.68
C GLY A 63 -1.37 -23.68 -3.63
N LYS A 64 -0.32 -22.92 -3.31
CA LYS A 64 -0.43 -21.76 -2.40
C LYS A 64 -0.98 -20.57 -3.17
N SER A 65 -1.73 -19.72 -2.47
CA SER A 65 -2.33 -18.51 -3.02
C SER A 65 -1.89 -17.27 -2.25
N ILE A 66 -1.59 -16.20 -2.98
CA ILE A 66 -1.28 -14.87 -2.45
C ILE A 66 -2.06 -13.84 -3.25
N GLN A 67 -2.73 -12.92 -2.58
CA GLN A 67 -3.30 -11.74 -3.22
C GLN A 67 -2.35 -10.56 -3.06
N LEU A 68 -2.03 -9.90 -4.16
CA LEU A 68 -1.29 -8.65 -4.18
C LEU A 68 -2.24 -7.51 -4.54
N TYR A 69 -2.26 -6.50 -3.70
CA TYR A 69 -2.90 -5.23 -4.00
C TYR A 69 -1.87 -4.10 -3.95
N ILE A 70 -1.88 -3.23 -4.96
CA ILE A 70 -1.09 -1.99 -5.03
C ILE A 70 -2.09 -0.86 -5.30
N GLY A 71 -2.17 0.09 -4.38
CA GLY A 71 -2.86 1.37 -4.60
C GLY A 71 -1.83 2.47 -4.81
N PHE A 72 -1.94 3.19 -5.92
CA PHE A 72 -1.05 4.29 -6.27
C PHE A 72 -1.78 5.63 -6.17
N TYR A 73 -1.08 6.60 -5.61
CA TYR A 73 -1.54 7.98 -5.43
C TYR A 73 -0.46 8.89 -6.03
N GLN A 74 -0.82 9.60 -7.10
CA GLN A 74 0.04 10.51 -7.85
C GLN A 74 0.39 11.76 -7.03
N SER A 75 -0.50 12.16 -6.14
CA SER A 75 -0.29 13.20 -5.14
C SER A 75 -1.00 12.82 -3.84
N GLN A 76 -0.48 13.26 -2.69
CA GLN A 76 -1.12 13.10 -1.38
C GLN A 76 -1.33 14.49 -0.77
N ARG A 77 -2.14 15.33 -1.44
CA ARG A 77 -2.58 16.63 -0.91
C ARG A 77 -3.72 16.42 0.10
N GLU A 78 -4.07 17.47 0.85
CA GLU A 78 -5.21 17.46 1.77
C GLU A 78 -6.43 16.78 1.14
N GLY A 79 -6.87 15.64 1.72
CA GLY A 79 -7.99 14.83 1.24
C GLY A 79 -7.61 13.39 0.90
N ASP A 80 -6.48 13.17 0.24
CA ASP A 80 -6.07 11.86 -0.30
C ASP A 80 -5.19 11.10 0.69
N LEU A 81 -5.78 10.65 1.79
CA LEU A 81 -5.09 9.86 2.80
C LEU A 81 -5.10 8.39 2.42
N ILE A 82 -3.91 7.80 2.26
CA ILE A 82 -3.79 6.35 2.04
C ILE A 82 -4.40 5.61 3.24
N HIS A 83 -5.44 4.83 2.96
CA HIS A 83 -6.09 3.99 3.96
C HIS A 83 -5.29 2.72 4.19
N SER A 84 -4.75 2.55 5.40
CA SER A 84 -4.11 1.29 5.78
C SER A 84 -5.16 0.16 5.84
N PRO A 85 -4.78 -1.09 5.52
CA PRO A 85 -5.66 -2.26 5.71
C PRO A 85 -6.21 -2.36 7.14
N LYS A 86 -5.50 -1.82 8.14
CA LYS A 86 -5.98 -1.75 9.53
C LYS A 86 -7.35 -1.07 9.66
N ASN A 87 -7.66 -0.11 8.80
CA ASN A 87 -8.91 0.66 8.87
C ASN A 87 -10.01 0.04 8.00
N CYS A 88 -9.65 -0.50 6.84
CA CYS A 88 -10.62 -1.08 5.90
C CYS A 88 -11.03 -2.51 6.27
N MET A 89 -10.09 -3.32 6.77
CA MET A 89 -10.35 -4.75 7.04
C MET A 89 -11.43 -4.99 8.10
N PRO A 90 -11.51 -4.22 9.21
CA PRO A 90 -12.63 -4.33 10.15
C PRO A 90 -13.99 -4.07 9.51
N GLY A 91 -14.09 -3.09 8.61
CA GLY A 91 -15.32 -2.81 7.86
C GLY A 91 -15.76 -3.98 6.96
N ALA A 92 -14.82 -4.77 6.48
CA ALA A 92 -15.07 -6.01 5.74
C ALA A 92 -15.31 -7.25 6.64
N GLY A 93 -15.40 -7.06 7.96
CA GLY A 93 -15.69 -8.10 8.95
C GLY A 93 -14.47 -8.88 9.44
N TRP A 94 -13.25 -8.35 9.27
CA TRP A 94 -12.04 -8.98 9.78
C TRP A 94 -11.62 -8.41 11.14
N ASP A 95 -11.44 -9.28 12.12
CA ASP A 95 -10.83 -8.96 13.40
C ASP A 95 -9.30 -8.95 13.27
N ILE A 96 -8.65 -7.89 13.74
CA ILE A 96 -7.19 -7.84 13.82
C ILE A 96 -6.73 -8.49 15.13
N ILE A 97 -6.19 -9.71 15.02
CA ILE A 97 -5.75 -10.52 16.17
C ILE A 97 -4.35 -10.10 16.66
N ASN A 98 -3.44 -9.82 15.73
CA ASN A 98 -2.08 -9.41 16.08
C ASN A 98 -1.50 -8.47 15.02
N ARG A 99 -0.75 -7.47 15.48
CA ARG A 99 0.05 -6.57 14.64
C ARG A 99 1.49 -6.63 15.10
N SER A 100 2.41 -6.86 14.17
CA SER A 100 3.85 -6.85 14.44
C SER A 100 4.65 -6.31 13.26
N LEU A 101 5.92 -6.00 13.50
CA LEU A 101 6.87 -5.67 12.43
C LEU A 101 7.73 -6.89 12.16
N ILE A 102 7.85 -7.27 10.89
CA ILE A 102 8.74 -8.35 10.46
C ILE A 102 9.78 -7.82 9.46
N LYS A 103 10.94 -8.47 9.39
CA LYS A 103 11.95 -8.17 8.38
C LYS A 103 11.75 -9.04 7.15
N VAL A 104 11.63 -8.42 5.98
CA VAL A 104 11.55 -9.10 4.68
C VAL A 104 12.79 -8.73 3.86
N ASN A 105 13.37 -9.71 3.17
CA ASN A 105 14.48 -9.46 2.26
C ASN A 105 13.95 -8.93 0.93
N MET A 106 14.27 -7.68 0.61
CA MET A 106 13.89 -7.03 -0.65
C MET A 106 15.15 -6.85 -1.50
N SER A 107 15.56 -7.87 -2.24
CA SER A 107 16.72 -7.76 -3.15
C SER A 107 16.47 -6.74 -4.26
N PRO A 108 17.45 -5.91 -4.66
CA PRO A 108 18.81 -5.78 -4.13
C PRO A 108 18.93 -4.83 -2.92
N ARG A 109 17.83 -4.27 -2.43
CA ARG A 109 17.78 -3.23 -1.38
C ARG A 109 18.08 -3.75 0.03
N GLY A 110 18.15 -5.07 0.24
CA GLY A 110 18.42 -5.72 1.53
C GLY A 110 17.16 -5.86 2.40
N GLN A 111 17.35 -6.06 3.71
CA GLN A 111 16.22 -6.26 4.63
C GLN A 111 15.45 -4.96 4.89
N ARG A 112 14.12 -5.05 4.91
CA ARG A 112 13.21 -3.95 5.28
C ARG A 112 12.18 -4.42 6.28
N LYS A 113 11.76 -3.53 7.19
CA LYS A 113 10.66 -3.79 8.11
C LYS A 113 9.33 -3.51 7.40
N VAL A 114 8.41 -4.47 7.47
CA VAL A 114 7.03 -4.34 6.98
C VAL A 114 6.06 -4.67 8.11
N ILE A 115 4.82 -4.19 8.00
CA ILE A 115 3.78 -4.47 8.99
C ILE A 115 3.14 -5.82 8.65
N ARG A 116 3.06 -6.70 9.64
CA ARG A 116 2.33 -7.97 9.58
C ARG A 116 1.05 -7.84 10.39
N LEU A 117 -0.08 -8.12 9.75
CA LEU A 117 -1.38 -8.27 10.41
C LEU A 117 -1.79 -9.74 10.36
N LEU A 118 -2.08 -10.31 11.52
CA LEU A 118 -2.84 -11.56 11.63
C LEU A 118 -4.30 -11.18 11.86
N MET A 119 -5.17 -11.65 10.98
CA MET A 119 -6.60 -11.32 10.98
C MET A 119 -7.44 -12.59 11.02
N ARG A 120 -8.68 -12.47 11.51
CA ARG A 120 -9.65 -13.56 11.56
C ARG A 120 -11.04 -13.10 11.11
N LYS A 121 -11.77 -13.95 10.39
CA LYS A 121 -13.19 -13.77 10.06
C LYS A 121 -13.90 -15.11 10.22
N GLY A 122 -14.70 -15.26 11.28
CA GLY A 122 -15.24 -16.57 11.67
C GLY A 122 -14.13 -17.60 11.93
N ASN A 123 -14.13 -18.69 11.17
CA ASN A 123 -13.09 -19.74 11.25
C ASN A 123 -11.89 -19.48 10.33
N GLU A 124 -11.94 -18.45 9.49
CA GLU A 124 -10.86 -18.12 8.57
C GLU A 124 -9.79 -17.27 9.25
N ARG A 125 -8.53 -17.50 8.89
CA ARG A 125 -7.39 -16.69 9.33
C ARG A 125 -6.57 -16.26 8.13
N GLN A 126 -6.16 -15.00 8.12
CA GLN A 126 -5.35 -14.43 7.06
C GLN A 126 -4.17 -13.65 7.63
N ILE A 127 -3.05 -13.69 6.92
CA ILE A 127 -1.91 -12.82 7.18
C ILE A 127 -1.82 -11.80 6.05
N ALA A 128 -1.79 -10.53 6.39
CA ALA A 128 -1.45 -9.46 5.46
C ALA A 128 -0.08 -8.89 5.81
N LEU A 129 0.77 -8.74 4.79
CA LEU A 129 2.01 -7.97 4.88
C LEU A 129 1.82 -6.69 4.09
N TYR A 130 2.02 -5.53 4.72
CA TYR A 130 1.90 -4.25 4.04
C TYR A 130 2.95 -3.25 4.51
N TRP A 131 3.20 -2.26 3.65
CA TRP A 131 4.03 -1.10 3.91
C TRP A 131 3.58 0.02 2.98
N PHE A 132 4.06 1.23 3.26
CA PHE A 132 3.88 2.36 2.38
C PHE A 132 5.19 2.63 1.63
N GLN A 133 5.07 2.95 0.35
CA GLN A 133 6.19 3.27 -0.51
C GLN A 133 6.09 4.75 -0.90
N SER A 134 7.08 5.55 -0.51
CA SER A 134 7.11 6.98 -0.88
C SER A 134 8.55 7.49 -0.96
N ARG A 135 8.86 8.27 -2.00
CA ARG A 135 10.19 8.89 -2.21
C ARG A 135 11.36 7.90 -2.02
N GLY A 136 11.21 6.69 -2.54
CA GLY A 136 12.20 5.61 -2.43
C GLY A 136 12.27 4.88 -1.07
N ARG A 137 11.47 5.30 -0.08
CA ARG A 137 11.43 4.73 1.28
C ARG A 137 10.39 3.64 1.40
N VAL A 138 10.74 2.59 2.14
CA VAL A 138 9.80 1.57 2.64
C VAL A 138 9.42 1.97 4.06
N ILE A 139 8.16 2.33 4.27
CA ILE A 139 7.66 2.91 5.51
C ILE A 139 6.70 1.93 6.17
N SER A 140 7.01 1.49 7.38
CA SER A 140 6.21 0.55 8.17
C SER A 140 5.57 1.21 9.40
N SER A 141 5.16 2.47 9.27
CA SER A 141 4.42 3.22 10.29
C SER A 141 3.49 4.24 9.64
N GLU A 142 2.22 4.20 10.03
CA GLU A 142 1.20 5.15 9.60
C GLU A 142 1.52 6.59 10.04
N TYR A 143 2.22 6.76 11.16
CA TYR A 143 2.67 8.07 11.64
C TYR A 143 3.80 8.62 10.77
N TRP A 144 4.84 7.81 10.51
CA TRP A 144 5.98 8.24 9.71
C TRP A 144 5.58 8.52 8.27
N GLN A 145 4.62 7.76 7.72
CA GLN A 145 4.10 8.05 6.40
C GLN A 145 3.54 9.47 6.32
N LYS A 146 2.73 9.89 7.30
CA LYS A 146 2.18 11.25 7.36
C LYS A 146 3.28 12.31 7.53
N ILE A 147 4.25 12.06 8.40
CA ILE A 147 5.37 13.00 8.64
C ILE A 147 6.17 13.23 7.35
N TYR A 148 6.46 12.19 6.57
CA TYR A 148 7.20 12.29 5.30
C TYR A 148 6.44 12.97 4.16
N LEU A 149 5.15 13.33 4.35
CA LEU A 149 4.42 14.18 3.41
C LEU A 149 4.71 15.67 3.63
N ILE A 150 5.01 16.04 4.88
CA ILE A 150 5.29 17.43 5.27
C ILE A 150 6.77 17.77 5.04
N TRP A 151 7.65 16.77 5.16
CA TRP A 151 9.11 16.86 4.99
C TRP A 151 9.60 16.07 3.78
#